data_AF-A0A2D5XDI0-F1
#
_entry.id   AF-A0A2D5XDI0-F1
#
_cell.length_a   1.000
_cell.length_b   1.000
_cell.length_c   1.000
_cell.angle_alpha   90.00
_cell.angle_beta   90.00
_cell.angle_gamma   90.00
#
_symmetry.space_group_name_H-M   'P 1'
#
loop_
_entity.id
_entity.type
_entity.pdbx_description
1 polymer ?
#
loop_
_entity_poly.entity_id
_entity_poly.type
_entity_poly.pdbx_seq_one_letter_code
_entity_poly.pdbx_strand_id
1 'polypeptide(L)'
;MKLNKLKERLPGKILLYSKKSLLKNIIILIFSIVIIILIGYWLSAFIGSEKGTEDEEDVEKAINICIESFSDHYYLALLEDDVERCKKADDRYDCSDGYYIIKAVRNNDMELCKKTSSNEMASACRGVIQGNAAVCDAFESVTDITYCRAVVGKDASICDSIEDESEKSSCKEDTYLRRSLAAKNSEECLNHDDEGFTAFCTGLFENNKQIYLDKMRVLCSKPLPPPS
;
A
#
# COMPACT_ATOMS: atom_id res chain seq x y z
N MET A 1 -35.13 -95.10 24.66
CA MET A 1 -34.85 -95.44 23.26
C MET A 1 -33.91 -94.39 22.68
N LYS A 2 -32.68 -94.82 22.35
CA LYS A 2 -31.68 -94.18 21.48
C LYS A 2 -31.20 -92.75 21.79
N LEU A 3 -30.36 -92.65 22.82
CA LEU A 3 -29.08 -91.96 22.72
C LEU A 3 -28.29 -92.58 21.56
N ASN A 4 -27.95 -91.80 20.51
CA ASN A 4 -26.76 -92.01 19.69
C ASN A 4 -26.64 -90.97 18.57
N LYS A 5 -25.38 -90.59 18.31
CA LYS A 5 -24.86 -89.85 17.14
C LYS A 5 -25.04 -88.34 17.15
N LEU A 6 -24.08 -87.67 17.79
CA LEU A 6 -23.31 -86.60 17.15
C LEU A 6 -21.97 -86.46 17.89
N LYS A 7 -21.16 -87.50 17.69
CA LYS A 7 -19.73 -87.53 17.99
C LYS A 7 -19.07 -87.61 16.63
N GLU A 8 -18.46 -86.53 16.14
CA GLU A 8 -17.19 -86.55 15.43
C GLU A 8 -16.82 -85.20 14.77
N ARG A 9 -15.55 -84.86 14.98
CA ARG A 9 -14.69 -84.01 14.12
C ARG A 9 -14.82 -82.49 14.27
N LEU A 10 -14.29 -81.99 15.38
CA LEU A 10 -13.46 -80.79 15.33
C LEU A 10 -12.00 -81.23 15.48
N PRO A 11 -11.14 -81.03 14.46
CA PRO A 11 -9.72 -81.31 14.60
C PRO A 11 -9.14 -80.34 15.61
N GLY A 12 -8.72 -80.88 16.75
CA GLY A 12 -7.83 -80.24 17.70
C GLY A 12 -6.46 -79.99 17.05
N LYS A 13 -6.39 -79.05 16.12
CA LYS A 13 -5.19 -78.22 15.94
C LYS A 13 -5.36 -77.08 16.94
N ILE A 14 -5.18 -77.40 18.22
CA ILE A 14 -4.79 -76.40 19.21
C ILE A 14 -3.50 -75.83 18.63
N LEU A 15 -3.63 -74.63 18.10
CA LEU A 15 -2.55 -73.79 17.64
C LEU A 15 -1.54 -73.74 18.78
N LEU A 16 -0.51 -74.58 18.69
CA LEU A 16 0.81 -74.25 19.20
C LEU A 16 1.26 -73.08 18.34
N TYR A 17 0.66 -71.92 18.60
CA TYR A 17 1.10 -70.63 18.13
C TYR A 17 2.50 -70.54 18.69
N SER A 18 3.47 -70.83 17.82
CA SER A 18 4.88 -70.86 18.15
C SER A 18 5.15 -69.61 18.97
N LYS A 19 5.69 -69.77 20.19
CA LYS A 19 6.01 -68.64 21.08
C LYS A 19 6.80 -67.55 20.34
N LYS A 20 7.56 -67.92 19.31
CA LYS A 20 8.25 -66.98 18.39
C LYS A 20 7.29 -66.12 17.54
N SER A 21 6.18 -66.67 17.06
CA SER A 21 5.16 -65.93 16.30
C SER A 21 4.41 -64.94 17.20
N LEU A 22 4.08 -65.35 18.42
CA LEU A 22 3.39 -64.51 19.40
C LEU A 22 4.28 -63.34 19.87
N LEU A 23 5.58 -63.60 20.08
CA LEU A 23 6.56 -62.56 20.41
C LEU A 23 6.73 -61.51 19.29
N LYS A 24 6.77 -61.94 18.01
CA LYS A 24 6.86 -61.01 16.87
C LYS A 24 5.66 -60.06 16.79
N ASN A 25 4.45 -60.57 17.00
CA ASN A 25 3.23 -59.75 16.96
C ASN A 25 3.18 -58.73 18.10
N ILE A 26 3.67 -59.10 19.30
CA ILE A 26 3.78 -58.17 20.43
C ILE A 26 4.78 -57.05 20.13
N ILE A 27 5.94 -57.36 19.55
CA ILE A 27 6.96 -56.35 19.18
C ILE A 27 6.39 -55.36 18.16
N ILE A 28 5.71 -55.86 17.12
CA ILE A 28 5.08 -54.99 16.10
C ILE A 28 4.04 -54.06 16.73
N LEU A 29 3.19 -54.59 17.63
CA LEU A 29 2.18 -53.79 18.33
C LEU A 29 2.81 -52.65 19.14
N ILE A 30 3.87 -52.95 19.90
CA ILE A 30 4.58 -51.94 20.71
C ILE A 30 5.19 -50.87 19.80
N PHE A 31 5.82 -51.27 18.68
CA PHE A 31 6.43 -50.33 17.75
C PHE A 31 5.41 -49.39 17.11
N SER A 32 4.24 -49.92 16.72
CA SER A 32 3.14 -49.11 16.19
C SER A 32 2.61 -48.10 17.21
N ILE A 33 2.49 -48.49 18.49
CA ILE A 33 2.06 -47.59 19.56
C ILE A 33 3.08 -46.46 19.77
N VAL A 34 4.37 -46.78 19.77
CA VAL A 34 5.45 -45.78 19.91
C VAL A 34 5.42 -44.79 18.73
N ILE A 35 5.24 -45.27 17.49
CA ILE A 35 5.12 -44.40 16.31
C ILE A 35 3.92 -43.46 16.44
N ILE A 36 2.75 -43.94 16.87
CA ILE A 36 1.55 -43.11 17.05
C ILE A 36 1.80 -42.03 18.10
N ILE A 37 2.45 -42.37 19.22
CA ILE A 37 2.80 -41.40 20.28
C ILE A 37 3.78 -40.34 19.73
N LEU A 38 4.79 -40.75 18.97
CA LEU A 38 5.76 -39.83 18.38
C LEU A 38 5.11 -38.89 17.36
N ILE A 39 4.21 -39.39 16.51
CA ILE A 39 3.44 -38.56 15.57
C ILE A 39 2.53 -37.60 16.33
N GLY A 40 1.84 -38.07 17.37
CA GLY A 40 1.00 -37.21 18.23
C GLY A 40 1.80 -36.09 18.90
N TYR A 41 3.00 -36.41 19.39
CA TYR A 41 3.90 -35.43 19.98
C TYR A 41 4.37 -34.40 18.95
N TRP A 42 4.80 -34.86 17.75
CA TRP A 42 5.21 -33.98 16.65
C TRP A 42 4.07 -33.05 16.19
N LEU A 43 2.85 -33.57 16.04
CA LEU A 43 1.69 -32.78 15.66
C LEU A 43 1.33 -31.76 16.73
N SER A 44 1.41 -32.12 18.02
CA SER A 44 1.17 -31.17 19.11
C SER A 44 2.20 -30.04 19.18
N ALA A 45 3.47 -30.31 18.86
CA ALA A 45 4.51 -29.29 18.75
C ALA A 45 4.30 -28.36 17.55
N PHE A 46 3.76 -28.88 16.43
CA PHE A 46 3.48 -28.10 15.23
C PHE A 46 2.25 -27.19 15.41
N ILE A 47 1.20 -27.67 16.08
CA ILE A 47 -0.03 -26.92 16.36
C ILE A 47 0.21 -25.82 17.42
N GLY A 48 1.19 -26.00 18.32
CA GLY A 48 1.54 -25.01 19.34
C GLY A 48 2.27 -23.75 18.81
N SER A 49 2.66 -23.72 17.54
CA SER A 49 3.39 -22.61 16.90
C SER A 49 2.48 -21.63 16.15
N GLU A 50 1.17 -21.64 16.41
CA GLU A 50 0.18 -20.77 15.77
C GLU A 50 -0.16 -19.51 16.61
N LYS A 51 0.79 -19.05 17.44
CA LYS A 51 0.66 -17.79 18.21
C LYS A 51 0.93 -16.52 17.37
N GLY A 52 0.80 -16.59 16.05
CA GLY A 52 1.27 -15.54 15.14
C GLY A 52 0.20 -14.63 14.53
N THR A 53 -1.10 -14.85 14.76
CA THR A 53 -2.14 -14.18 13.96
C THR A 53 -2.71 -12.91 14.60
N GLU A 54 -2.67 -12.77 15.93
CA GLU A 54 -3.20 -11.58 16.60
C GLU A 54 -2.29 -10.37 16.36
N ASP A 55 -0.97 -10.59 16.31
CA ASP A 55 0.00 -9.53 16.01
C ASP A 55 -0.01 -9.10 14.53
N GLU A 56 -0.33 -10.00 13.59
CA GLU A 56 -0.32 -9.68 12.14
C GLU A 56 -1.53 -8.83 11.72
N GLU A 57 -2.73 -9.12 12.27
CA GLU A 57 -3.93 -8.33 12.00
C GLU A 57 -3.80 -6.90 12.54
N ASP A 58 -3.26 -6.75 13.76
CA ASP A 58 -3.03 -5.45 14.38
C ASP A 58 -1.97 -4.63 13.62
N VAL A 59 -0.92 -5.27 13.10
CA VAL A 59 0.10 -4.61 12.27
C VAL A 59 -0.50 -4.15 10.94
N GLU A 60 -1.25 -4.99 10.22
CA GLU A 60 -1.87 -4.59 8.95
C GLU A 60 -2.89 -3.45 9.16
N LYS A 61 -3.65 -3.49 10.26
CA LYS A 61 -4.56 -2.40 10.63
C LYS A 61 -3.80 -1.10 10.91
N ALA A 62 -2.69 -1.16 11.65
CA ALA A 62 -1.84 0.00 11.92
C ALA A 62 -1.24 0.58 10.63
N ILE A 63 -0.79 -0.28 9.70
CA ILE A 63 -0.28 0.16 8.40
C ILE A 63 -1.40 0.84 7.59
N ASN A 64 -2.61 0.28 7.56
CA ASN A 64 -3.71 0.90 6.83
C ASN A 64 -4.11 2.27 7.43
N ILE A 65 -4.11 2.42 8.76
CA ILE A 65 -4.31 3.72 9.42
C ILE A 65 -3.21 4.71 9.02
N CYS A 66 -1.96 4.25 9.00
CA CYS A 66 -0.83 5.06 8.56
C CYS A 66 -1.01 5.50 7.09
N ILE A 67 -1.32 4.57 6.18
CA ILE A 67 -1.58 4.88 4.77
C ILE A 67 -2.73 5.88 4.65
N GLU A 68 -3.82 5.72 5.40
CA GLU A 68 -4.94 6.67 5.39
C GLU A 68 -4.53 8.05 5.91
N SER A 69 -3.68 8.12 6.93
CA SER A 69 -3.18 9.38 7.50
C SER A 69 -2.19 10.10 6.58
N PHE A 70 -1.39 9.36 5.79
CA PHE A 70 -0.43 9.93 4.85
C PHE A 70 -1.01 10.14 3.45
N SER A 71 -2.07 9.41 3.09
CA SER A 71 -2.70 9.54 1.78
C SER A 71 -3.56 10.77 1.75
N ASP A 72 -2.97 11.88 1.34
CA ASP A 72 -3.72 13.06 0.98
C ASP A 72 -4.83 12.66 -0.02
N HIS A 73 -6.06 13.08 0.28
CA HIS A 73 -7.21 12.90 -0.59
C HIS A 73 -6.91 13.39 -2.01
N TYR A 74 -6.05 14.39 -2.15
CA TYR A 74 -5.51 14.88 -3.41
C TYR A 74 -4.76 13.81 -4.22
N TYR A 75 -3.82 13.08 -3.62
CA TYR A 75 -3.05 12.04 -4.31
C TYR A 75 -3.94 10.89 -4.78
N LEU A 76 -4.86 10.45 -3.91
CA LEU A 76 -5.81 9.39 -4.25
C LEU A 76 -6.78 9.84 -5.36
N ALA A 77 -7.23 11.10 -5.35
CA ALA A 77 -8.06 11.64 -6.42
C ALA A 77 -7.35 11.56 -7.78
N LEU A 78 -6.06 11.90 -7.82
CA LEU A 78 -5.25 11.84 -9.04
C LEU A 78 -4.97 10.40 -9.51
N LEU A 79 -4.65 9.49 -8.60
CA LEU A 79 -4.34 8.09 -8.91
C LEU A 79 -5.57 7.30 -9.39
N GLU A 80 -6.75 7.62 -8.86
CA GLU A 80 -8.02 6.97 -9.23
C GLU A 80 -8.77 7.69 -10.34
N ASP A 81 -8.28 8.85 -10.77
CA ASP A 81 -8.96 9.76 -11.67
C ASP A 81 -10.38 10.17 -11.18
N ASP A 82 -10.54 10.34 -9.86
CA ASP A 82 -11.82 10.62 -9.20
C ASP A 82 -11.78 11.89 -8.34
N VAL A 83 -12.23 13.01 -8.93
CA VAL A 83 -12.33 14.31 -8.24
C VAL A 83 -13.31 14.32 -7.07
N GLU A 84 -14.26 13.38 -7.03
CA GLU A 84 -15.26 13.33 -5.95
C GLU A 84 -14.61 13.01 -4.60
N ARG A 85 -13.41 12.42 -4.59
CA ARG A 85 -12.59 12.24 -3.39
C ARG A 85 -12.25 13.55 -2.70
N CYS A 86 -12.09 14.64 -3.45
CA CYS A 86 -11.81 15.96 -2.88
C CYS A 86 -12.96 16.50 -2.02
N LYS A 87 -14.19 15.96 -2.12
CA LYS A 87 -15.31 16.38 -1.25
C LYS A 87 -15.09 16.07 0.23
N LYS A 88 -14.17 15.15 0.53
CA LYS A 88 -13.83 14.73 1.90
C LYS A 88 -12.57 15.40 2.44
N ALA A 89 -11.83 16.12 1.60
CA ALA A 89 -10.67 16.88 2.04
C ALA A 89 -11.13 18.11 2.84
N ASP A 90 -10.35 18.48 3.86
CA ASP A 90 -10.57 19.71 4.61
C ASP A 90 -10.52 20.92 3.65
N ASP A 91 -9.56 20.93 2.73
CA ASP A 91 -9.40 21.94 1.67
C ASP A 91 -9.94 21.44 0.33
N ARG A 92 -11.24 21.18 0.28
CA ARG A 92 -11.91 20.61 -0.91
C ARG A 92 -11.66 21.37 -2.22
N TYR A 93 -11.52 22.71 -2.14
CA TYR A 93 -11.32 23.56 -3.32
C TYR A 93 -9.89 23.41 -3.83
N ASP A 94 -8.90 23.43 -2.94
CA ASP A 94 -7.49 23.28 -3.30
C ASP A 94 -7.22 21.88 -3.86
N CYS A 95 -7.81 20.84 -3.25
CA CYS A 95 -7.77 19.48 -3.80
C CYS A 95 -8.37 19.40 -5.21
N SER A 96 -9.57 19.98 -5.42
CA SER A 96 -10.24 19.94 -6.72
C SER A 96 -9.48 20.75 -7.78
N ASP A 97 -8.96 21.91 -7.41
CA ASP A 97 -8.21 22.78 -8.32
C ASP A 97 -6.88 22.15 -8.70
N GLY A 98 -6.13 21.63 -7.72
CA GLY A 98 -4.94 20.83 -7.94
C GLY A 98 -5.22 19.66 -8.89
N TYR A 99 -6.29 18.89 -8.65
CA TYR A 99 -6.69 17.77 -9.48
C TYR A 99 -6.87 18.19 -10.95
N TYR A 100 -7.66 19.24 -11.20
CA TYR A 100 -7.93 19.71 -12.55
C TYR A 100 -6.68 20.29 -13.21
N ILE A 101 -5.83 21.01 -12.48
CA ILE A 101 -4.61 21.57 -13.05
C ILE A 101 -3.64 20.46 -13.45
N ILE A 102 -3.40 19.47 -12.59
CA ILE A 102 -2.54 18.34 -12.90
C ILE A 102 -3.07 17.56 -14.10
N LYS A 103 -4.38 17.30 -14.15
CA LYS A 103 -5.01 16.62 -15.30
C LYS A 103 -4.90 17.45 -16.59
N ALA A 104 -5.05 18.77 -16.50
CA ALA A 104 -4.88 19.70 -17.62
C ALA A 104 -3.44 19.68 -18.15
N VAL A 105 -2.44 19.72 -17.27
CA VAL A 105 -1.02 19.65 -17.64
C VAL A 105 -0.67 18.29 -18.25
N ARG A 106 -1.07 17.19 -17.60
CA ARG A 106 -0.82 15.81 -18.07
C ARG A 106 -1.38 15.55 -19.46
N ASN A 107 -2.57 16.08 -19.74
CA ASN A 107 -3.27 15.87 -21.01
C ASN A 107 -3.05 16.99 -22.02
N ASN A 108 -2.34 18.06 -21.64
CA ASN A 108 -2.22 19.29 -22.42
C ASN A 108 -3.61 19.85 -22.84
N ASP A 109 -4.57 19.83 -21.93
CA ASP A 109 -5.98 20.19 -22.16
C ASP A 109 -6.38 21.43 -21.35
N MET A 110 -6.39 22.59 -22.00
CA MET A 110 -6.76 23.86 -21.37
C MET A 110 -8.24 23.99 -21.01
N GLU A 111 -9.13 23.13 -21.54
CA GLU A 111 -10.55 23.16 -21.18
C GLU A 111 -10.77 22.68 -19.74
N LEU A 112 -9.89 21.78 -19.25
CA LEU A 112 -9.90 21.36 -17.85
C LEU A 112 -9.60 22.52 -16.88
N CYS A 113 -8.82 23.51 -17.30
CA CYS A 113 -8.58 24.71 -16.49
C CYS A 113 -9.85 25.52 -16.20
N LYS A 114 -10.94 25.35 -16.97
CA LYS A 114 -12.22 26.03 -16.69
C LYS A 114 -12.97 25.41 -15.52
N LYS A 115 -12.52 24.25 -15.02
CA LYS A 115 -13.15 23.51 -13.92
C LYS A 115 -12.57 23.86 -12.55
N THR A 116 -11.55 24.72 -12.49
CA THR A 116 -11.03 25.26 -11.23
C THR A 116 -12.03 26.22 -10.59
N SER A 117 -11.89 26.45 -9.29
CA SER A 117 -12.84 27.19 -8.46
C SER A 117 -12.86 28.70 -8.77
N SER A 118 -11.75 29.24 -9.25
CA SER A 118 -11.58 30.68 -9.52
C SER A 118 -10.98 30.98 -10.90
N ASN A 119 -11.11 32.24 -11.34
CA ASN A 119 -10.52 32.72 -12.60
C ASN A 119 -9.00 32.83 -12.51
N GLU A 120 -8.48 33.14 -11.33
CA GLU A 120 -7.07 33.22 -10.99
C GLU A 120 -6.44 31.83 -11.14
N MET A 121 -7.06 30.80 -10.56
CA MET A 121 -6.61 29.40 -10.69
C MET A 121 -6.73 28.90 -12.13
N ALA A 122 -7.80 29.27 -12.84
CA ALA A 122 -7.95 28.93 -14.26
C ALA A 122 -6.85 29.58 -15.12
N SER A 123 -6.45 30.80 -14.78
CA SER A 123 -5.38 31.53 -15.47
C SER A 123 -4.01 30.95 -15.16
N ALA A 124 -3.73 30.65 -13.89
CA ALA A 124 -2.52 29.95 -13.46
C ALA A 124 -2.39 28.58 -14.15
N CYS A 125 -3.47 27.79 -14.19
CA CYS A 125 -3.54 26.52 -14.91
C CYS A 125 -3.11 26.63 -16.37
N ARG A 126 -3.69 27.60 -17.11
CA ARG A 126 -3.30 27.86 -18.50
C ARG A 126 -1.85 28.35 -18.60
N GLY A 127 -1.41 29.16 -17.65
CA GLY A 127 -0.04 29.62 -17.51
C GLY A 127 0.94 28.45 -17.45
N VAL A 128 0.68 27.43 -16.63
CA VAL A 128 1.55 26.24 -16.51
C VAL A 128 1.67 25.50 -17.85
N ILE A 129 0.54 25.32 -18.54
CA ILE A 129 0.52 24.65 -19.85
C ILE A 129 1.29 25.46 -20.90
N GLN A 130 1.10 26.77 -20.91
CA GLN A 130 1.69 27.68 -21.90
C GLN A 130 3.12 28.15 -21.54
N GLY A 131 3.57 27.93 -20.30
CA GLY A 131 4.81 28.48 -19.76
C GLY A 131 4.78 30.01 -19.59
N ASN A 132 3.60 30.60 -19.33
CA ASN A 132 3.43 32.05 -19.23
C ASN A 132 3.35 32.51 -17.77
N ALA A 133 4.50 32.83 -17.15
CA ALA A 133 4.56 33.27 -15.75
C ALA A 133 3.91 34.64 -15.47
N ALA A 134 3.59 35.44 -16.49
CA ALA A 134 2.93 36.73 -16.31
C ALA A 134 1.51 36.61 -15.75
N VAL A 135 0.87 35.44 -15.87
CA VAL A 135 -0.45 35.19 -15.26
C VAL A 135 -0.40 35.24 -13.73
N CYS A 136 0.79 35.07 -13.13
CA CYS A 136 0.98 35.07 -11.70
C CYS A 136 0.87 36.47 -11.08
N ASP A 137 0.93 37.53 -11.89
CA ASP A 137 0.77 38.91 -11.40
C ASP A 137 -0.68 39.24 -10.99
N ALA A 138 -1.62 38.31 -11.24
CA ALA A 138 -3.01 38.41 -10.81
C ALA A 138 -3.24 38.04 -9.33
N PHE A 139 -2.26 37.40 -8.68
CA PHE A 139 -2.36 37.06 -7.26
C PHE A 139 -1.99 38.26 -6.38
N GLU A 140 -2.63 38.37 -5.21
CA GLU A 140 -2.41 39.51 -4.30
C GLU A 140 -1.25 39.28 -3.33
N SER A 141 -1.10 38.04 -2.83
CA SER A 141 -0.06 37.68 -1.87
C SER A 141 1.29 37.48 -2.56
N VAL A 142 2.35 38.01 -1.95
CA VAL A 142 3.74 37.78 -2.42
C VAL A 142 4.07 36.29 -2.43
N THR A 143 3.57 35.53 -1.45
CA THR A 143 3.74 34.08 -1.38
C THR A 143 3.06 33.40 -2.57
N ASP A 144 1.80 33.73 -2.87
CA ASP A 144 1.06 33.13 -3.99
C ASP A 144 1.68 33.47 -5.34
N ILE A 145 2.14 34.71 -5.52
CA ILE A 145 2.88 35.14 -6.70
C ILE A 145 4.16 34.29 -6.84
N THR A 146 4.90 34.10 -5.75
CA THR A 146 6.15 33.32 -5.72
C THR A 146 5.88 31.86 -6.06
N TYR A 147 4.90 31.24 -5.41
CA TYR A 147 4.45 29.87 -5.66
C TYR A 147 4.04 29.68 -7.12
N CYS A 148 3.17 30.56 -7.62
CA CYS A 148 2.71 30.51 -9.01
C CYS A 148 3.88 30.65 -9.98
N ARG A 149 4.82 31.57 -9.75
CA ARG A 149 5.99 31.75 -10.63
C ARG A 149 6.91 30.54 -10.63
N ALA A 150 7.14 29.92 -9.46
CA ALA A 150 7.91 28.69 -9.36
C ALA A 150 7.27 27.58 -10.19
N VAL A 151 5.97 27.37 -10.01
CA VAL A 151 5.20 26.32 -10.67
C VAL A 151 5.06 26.55 -12.18
N VAL A 152 4.69 27.75 -12.61
CA VAL A 152 4.51 28.10 -14.02
C VAL A 152 5.87 28.17 -14.75
N GLY A 153 6.87 28.76 -14.10
CA GLY A 153 8.24 28.84 -14.58
C GLY A 153 9.01 27.51 -14.51
N LYS A 154 8.46 26.53 -13.79
CA LYS A 154 9.06 25.21 -13.54
C LYS A 154 10.44 25.30 -12.87
N ASP A 155 10.60 26.28 -11.98
CA ASP A 155 11.85 26.57 -11.28
C ASP A 155 11.64 26.46 -9.76
N ALA A 156 12.02 25.32 -9.20
CA ALA A 156 11.83 25.03 -7.77
C ALA A 156 12.73 25.91 -6.87
N SER A 157 13.79 26.53 -7.41
CA SER A 157 14.63 27.44 -6.63
C SER A 157 13.90 28.73 -6.24
N ILE A 158 12.86 29.11 -6.99
CA ILE A 158 11.99 30.24 -6.63
C ILE A 158 11.24 29.97 -5.31
N CYS A 159 10.95 28.70 -4.99
CA CYS A 159 10.30 28.34 -3.73
C CYS A 159 11.18 28.64 -2.50
N ASP A 160 12.52 28.75 -2.66
CA ASP A 160 13.43 29.00 -1.53
C ASP A 160 13.20 30.36 -0.85
N SER A 161 12.50 31.29 -1.50
CA SER A 161 12.12 32.58 -0.90
C SER A 161 10.83 32.55 -0.07
N ILE A 162 10.13 31.41 0.00
CA ILE A 162 8.95 31.25 0.87
C ILE A 162 9.46 31.04 2.31
N GLU A 163 8.93 31.80 3.27
CA GLU A 163 9.37 31.74 4.66
C GLU A 163 8.84 30.50 5.41
N ASP A 164 7.58 30.13 5.18
CA ASP A 164 6.99 28.95 5.79
C ASP A 164 7.55 27.67 5.16
N GLU A 165 8.13 26.79 5.98
CA GLU A 165 8.78 25.57 5.47
C GLU A 165 7.78 24.56 4.88
N SER A 166 6.54 24.54 5.38
CA SER A 166 5.50 23.66 4.82
C SER A 166 5.09 24.15 3.43
N GLU A 167 4.80 25.44 3.28
CA GLU A 167 4.46 26.05 1.99
C GLU A 167 5.62 25.94 0.99
N LYS A 168 6.87 26.12 1.45
CA LYS A 168 8.07 25.91 0.64
C LYS A 168 8.18 24.48 0.14
N SER A 169 7.96 23.49 1.00
CA SER A 169 7.98 22.07 0.63
C SER A 169 6.91 21.79 -0.43
N SER A 170 5.66 22.20 -0.17
CA SER A 170 4.55 22.04 -1.13
C SER A 170 4.83 22.72 -2.48
N CYS A 171 5.40 23.93 -2.47
CA CYS A 171 5.80 24.64 -3.68
C CYS A 171 6.81 23.84 -4.51
N LYS A 172 7.82 23.24 -3.86
CA LYS A 172 8.84 22.43 -4.53
C LYS A 172 8.22 21.17 -5.12
N GLU A 173 7.44 20.43 -4.35
CA GLU A 173 6.72 19.23 -4.79
C GLU A 173 5.87 19.51 -6.03
N ASP A 174 5.01 20.53 -5.98
CA ASP A 174 4.17 20.93 -7.11
C ASP A 174 4.98 21.32 -8.35
N THR A 175 6.09 22.02 -8.13
CA THR A 175 6.99 22.45 -9.21
C THR A 175 7.69 21.26 -9.86
N TYR A 176 8.18 20.28 -9.09
CA TYR A 176 8.76 19.05 -9.62
C TYR A 176 7.72 18.20 -10.35
N LEU A 177 6.53 18.03 -9.76
CA LEU A 177 5.44 17.26 -10.34
C LEU A 177 5.03 17.81 -11.71
N ARG A 178 4.75 19.12 -11.80
CA ARG A 178 4.24 19.73 -13.03
C ARG A 178 5.30 19.80 -14.12
N ARG A 179 6.56 20.01 -13.74
CA ARG A 179 7.70 19.94 -14.67
C ARG A 179 7.87 18.53 -15.24
N SER A 180 7.81 17.52 -14.38
CA SER A 180 7.85 16.10 -14.75
C SER A 180 6.71 15.72 -15.69
N LEU A 181 5.48 16.15 -15.39
CA LEU A 181 4.30 15.87 -16.20
C LEU A 181 4.39 16.53 -17.57
N ALA A 182 4.82 17.80 -17.62
CA ALA A 182 5.02 18.52 -18.87
C ALA A 182 6.12 17.88 -19.74
N ALA A 183 7.19 17.36 -19.10
CA ALA A 183 8.27 16.65 -19.78
C ALA A 183 7.92 15.18 -20.11
N LYS A 184 6.84 14.64 -19.54
CA LYS A 184 6.51 13.20 -19.55
C LYS A 184 7.68 12.33 -19.05
N ASN A 185 8.43 12.85 -18.08
CA ASN A 185 9.56 12.17 -17.46
C ASN A 185 9.39 12.22 -15.94
N SER A 186 9.39 11.05 -15.27
CA SER A 186 9.25 10.96 -13.82
C SER A 186 10.53 11.26 -13.05
N GLU A 187 11.71 11.24 -13.69
CA GLU A 187 13.01 11.35 -13.00
C GLU A 187 13.10 12.57 -12.08
N GLU A 188 12.58 13.73 -12.50
CA GLU A 188 12.63 14.94 -11.66
C GLU A 188 11.70 14.85 -10.45
N CYS A 189 10.52 14.24 -10.60
CA CYS A 189 9.57 13.97 -9.51
C CYS A 189 10.18 13.03 -8.46
N LEU A 190 11.03 12.09 -8.90
CA LEU A 190 11.65 11.07 -8.07
C LEU A 190 12.92 11.57 -7.34
N ASN A 191 13.41 12.77 -7.65
CA ASN A 191 14.58 13.36 -6.99
C ASN A 191 14.21 14.22 -5.76
N HIS A 192 12.97 14.08 -5.26
CA HIS A 192 12.53 14.75 -4.04
C HIS A 192 12.94 13.94 -2.80
N ASP A 193 13.27 14.62 -1.71
CA ASP A 193 13.70 13.96 -0.46
C ASP A 193 12.53 13.32 0.31
N ASP A 194 11.28 13.71 0.01
CA ASP A 194 10.09 13.12 0.61
C ASP A 194 9.74 11.77 -0.04
N GLU A 195 9.81 10.71 0.76
CA GLU A 195 9.55 9.35 0.30
C GLU A 195 8.06 9.12 -0.08
N GLY A 196 7.14 9.81 0.58
CA GLY A 196 5.69 9.73 0.31
C GLY A 196 5.33 10.37 -1.03
N PHE A 197 5.84 11.57 -1.30
CA PHE A 197 5.74 12.25 -2.58
C PHE A 197 6.39 11.42 -3.69
N THR A 198 7.57 10.85 -3.45
CA THR A 198 8.24 9.94 -4.41
C THR A 198 7.39 8.70 -4.72
N ALA A 199 6.74 8.13 -3.70
CA ALA A 199 5.79 7.03 -3.88
C ALA A 199 4.60 7.45 -4.75
N PHE A 200 4.04 8.63 -4.49
CA PHE A 200 2.95 9.21 -5.27
C PHE A 200 3.36 9.43 -6.73
N CYS A 201 4.49 10.09 -6.98
CA CYS A 201 5.07 10.29 -8.32
C CYS A 201 5.17 8.97 -9.07
N THR A 202 5.71 7.92 -8.43
CA THR A 202 5.85 6.61 -9.09
C THR A 202 4.48 6.06 -9.49
N GLY A 203 3.52 6.02 -8.56
CA GLY A 203 2.17 5.53 -8.85
C GLY A 203 1.46 6.32 -9.94
N LEU A 204 1.66 7.65 -9.99
CA LEU A 204 1.04 8.54 -10.97
C LEU A 204 1.57 8.29 -12.39
N PHE A 205 2.89 8.21 -12.56
CA PHE A 205 3.51 8.01 -13.88
C PHE A 205 3.33 6.59 -14.41
N GLU A 206 3.27 5.61 -13.52
CA GLU A 206 2.92 4.22 -13.89
C GLU A 206 1.40 4.02 -14.06
N ASN A 207 0.60 5.05 -13.73
CA ASN A 207 -0.86 5.00 -13.72
C ASN A 207 -1.40 3.78 -12.96
N ASN A 208 -0.78 3.50 -11.80
CA ASN A 208 -1.03 2.32 -11.00
C ASN A 208 -1.06 2.67 -9.51
N LYS A 209 -2.28 2.81 -8.98
CA LYS A 209 -2.53 3.07 -7.56
C LYS A 209 -1.88 2.02 -6.65
N GLN A 210 -1.83 0.75 -7.08
CA GLN A 210 -1.27 -0.31 -6.23
C GLN A 210 0.21 -0.09 -5.95
N ILE A 211 0.96 0.47 -6.90
CA ILE A 211 2.39 0.77 -6.73
C ILE A 211 2.59 1.88 -5.69
N TYR A 212 1.73 2.89 -5.69
CA TYR A 212 1.70 3.90 -4.62
C TYR A 212 1.41 3.24 -3.27
N LEU A 213 0.34 2.44 -3.17
CA LEU A 213 -0.03 1.78 -1.91
C LEU A 213 1.05 0.83 -1.38
N ASP A 214 1.71 0.08 -2.26
CA ASP A 214 2.77 -0.85 -1.87
C ASP A 214 3.99 -0.12 -1.34
N LYS A 215 4.38 1.01 -1.95
CA LYS A 215 5.44 1.88 -1.44
C LYS A 215 5.04 2.49 -0.09
N MET A 216 3.84 3.01 0.03
CA MET A 216 3.34 3.55 1.31
C MET A 216 3.30 2.49 2.41
N ARG A 217 2.92 1.24 2.08
CA ARG A 217 2.99 0.11 3.02
C ARG A 217 4.40 -0.10 3.54
N VAL A 218 5.41 -0.06 2.65
CA VAL A 218 6.83 -0.18 3.04
C VAL A 218 7.23 0.98 3.97
N LEU A 219 6.83 2.21 3.66
CA LEU A 219 7.10 3.38 4.50
C LEU A 219 6.46 3.26 5.88
N CYS A 220 5.18 2.91 5.93
CA CYS A 220 4.41 2.72 7.16
C CYS A 220 4.85 1.51 7.99
N SER A 221 5.59 0.57 7.40
CA SER A 221 6.16 -0.58 8.11
C SER A 221 7.51 -0.28 8.76
N LYS A 222 8.13 0.89 8.48
CA LYS A 222 9.40 1.28 9.10
C LYS A 222 9.15 1.59 10.59
N PRO A 223 10.01 1.13 11.50
CA PRO A 223 9.90 1.49 12.91
C PRO A 223 10.03 3.01 13.05
N LEU A 224 9.10 3.62 13.79
CA LEU A 224 9.15 5.05 14.07
C LEU A 224 10.48 5.40 14.76
N PRO A 225 11.11 6.53 14.41
CA PRO A 225 12.26 7.00 15.16
C PRO A 225 11.86 7.21 16.63
N PRO A 226 12.78 6.96 17.58
CA PRO A 226 12.51 7.24 18.98
C PRO A 226 12.12 8.71 19.15
N PRO A 227 11.17 9.05 20.04
CA PRO A 227 10.78 10.43 20.29
C PRO A 227 12.00 11.26 20.70
N SER A 228 12.20 12.40 20.03
CA SER A 228 13.29 13.37 20.25
C SER A 228 13.13 14.16 21.54
#